data_AF-A0A6V7IQS0-F1
#
_entry.id   AF-A0A6V7IQS0-F1
#
_cell.length_a   1.000
_cell.length_b   1.000
_cell.length_c   1.000
_cell.angle_alpha   90.00
_cell.angle_beta   90.00
_cell.angle_gamma   90.00
#
_symmetry.space_group_name_H-M   'P 1'
#
loop_
_entity.id
_entity.type
_entity.pdbx_description
1 polymer ?
#
loop_
_entity_poly.entity_id
_entity_poly.type
_entity_poly.pdbx_seq_one_letter_code
_entity_poly.pdbx_strand_id
1 'polypeptide(L)'
;WTSYSPTAVKAFLSIDSAVSYLTALLSSHENNEDLQETLIQSMCAFLMGICVHFNDDDVADFTKEKLCILIENRIGLERFQDAIGGIARHEIYSRTLKHPQPAAKEPGDLLLDHEFCRLLKKIEGTVLETVLKGSSSHSAKDSMTTMTPADSALVSQYKDVIREQDVQIQALKKRNEELDAQNEELNGKINELQAEVGNLRDQNLVLRAAQINLGDKEVVVNNHCETEEVEKCKAAMREMEARISEYLGRIQELEKAGDKSDVERMLKEKNEELETVKKDMDDLLELLADQENKIAVYKGKLAAHGEKVESDESSGELDTDDQPESSN
;
A
#
# COMPACT_ATOMS: atom_id res chain seq x y z
N TRP A 1 11.61 25.13 -28.26
CA TRP A 1 12.31 26.37 -27.87
C TRP A 1 13.26 26.13 -26.71
N THR A 2 12.77 25.60 -25.58
CA THR A 2 13.59 25.28 -24.39
C THR A 2 14.49 24.05 -24.56
N SER A 3 14.17 23.14 -25.49
CA SER A 3 15.01 21.98 -25.79
C SER A 3 16.39 22.39 -26.33
N TYR A 4 17.46 21.81 -25.76
CA TYR A 4 18.86 22.10 -26.12
C TYR A 4 19.26 23.59 -26.01
N SER A 5 18.56 24.39 -25.19
CA SER A 5 18.83 25.82 -25.06
C SER A 5 18.69 26.28 -23.60
N PRO A 6 19.79 26.23 -22.81
CA PRO A 6 19.78 26.69 -21.42
C PRO A 6 19.34 28.15 -21.27
N THR A 7 19.72 29.02 -22.21
CA THR A 7 19.28 30.43 -22.21
C THR A 7 17.75 30.56 -22.33
N ALA A 8 17.09 29.69 -23.12
CA ALA A 8 15.63 29.68 -23.22
C ALA A 8 14.98 29.08 -21.96
N VAL A 9 15.61 28.08 -21.33
CA VAL A 9 15.17 27.55 -20.02
C VAL A 9 15.24 28.64 -18.96
N LYS A 10 16.36 29.36 -18.85
CA LYS A 10 16.52 30.52 -17.96
C LYS A 10 15.44 31.56 -18.19
N ALA A 11 15.19 31.96 -19.44
CA ALA A 11 14.17 32.94 -19.76
C ALA A 11 12.76 32.47 -19.34
N PHE A 12 12.45 31.18 -19.51
CA PHE A 12 11.19 30.60 -19.08
C PHE A 12 11.06 30.52 -17.55
N LEU A 13 12.09 30.05 -16.86
CA LEU A 13 12.10 29.93 -15.40
C LEU A 13 12.13 31.28 -14.68
N SER A 14 12.57 32.34 -15.34
CA SER A 14 12.53 33.71 -14.81
C SER A 14 11.13 34.35 -14.86
N ILE A 15 10.12 33.64 -15.38
CA ILE A 15 8.73 34.10 -15.37
C ILE A 15 8.10 33.67 -14.04
N ASP A 16 7.82 34.63 -13.16
CA ASP A 16 7.37 34.40 -11.76
C ASP A 16 6.22 33.40 -11.61
N SER A 17 5.28 33.35 -12.56
CA SER A 17 4.10 32.49 -12.49
C SER A 17 4.22 31.18 -13.27
N ALA A 18 5.26 31.00 -14.10
CA ALA A 18 5.32 29.89 -15.05
C ALA A 18 5.42 28.54 -14.35
N VAL A 19 6.35 28.40 -13.41
CA VAL A 19 6.53 27.14 -12.67
C VAL A 19 5.30 26.86 -11.80
N SER A 20 4.81 27.86 -11.05
CA SER A 20 3.62 27.72 -10.21
C SER A 20 2.39 27.29 -11.00
N TYR A 21 2.18 27.84 -12.20
CA TYR A 21 1.10 27.45 -13.09
C TYR A 21 1.24 25.99 -13.53
N LEU A 22 2.42 25.58 -14.02
CA LEU A 22 2.64 24.21 -14.47
C LEU A 22 2.45 23.22 -13.31
N THR A 23 2.92 23.56 -12.11
CA THR A 23 2.74 22.71 -10.92
C THR A 23 1.27 22.58 -10.56
N ALA A 24 0.53 23.69 -10.46
CA ALA A 24 -0.90 23.64 -10.13
C ALA A 24 -1.70 22.81 -11.13
N LEU A 25 -1.41 22.97 -12.43
CA LEU A 25 -2.05 22.22 -13.51
C LEU A 25 -1.74 20.71 -13.44
N LEU A 26 -0.52 20.34 -13.04
CA LEU A 26 -0.11 18.93 -12.95
C LEU A 26 -0.53 18.28 -11.62
N SER A 27 -0.78 19.07 -10.58
CA SER A 27 -1.24 18.61 -9.28
C SER A 27 -2.76 18.44 -9.20
N SER A 28 -3.56 19.08 -10.06
CA SER A 28 -5.03 19.00 -9.98
C SER A 28 -5.53 17.57 -10.19
N HIS A 29 -6.25 16.98 -9.22
CA HIS A 29 -6.77 15.61 -9.27
C HIS A 29 -8.06 15.47 -10.09
N GLU A 30 -8.32 16.40 -11.00
CA GLU A 30 -9.54 16.38 -11.79
C GLU A 30 -9.42 15.25 -12.83
N ASN A 31 -10.37 14.32 -12.78
CA ASN A 31 -10.54 13.31 -13.82
C ASN A 31 -11.03 14.03 -15.08
N ASN A 32 -10.09 14.52 -15.88
CA ASN A 32 -10.40 15.21 -17.12
C ASN A 32 -10.80 14.16 -18.17
N GLU A 33 -12.11 14.01 -18.37
CA GLU A 33 -12.66 13.24 -19.48
C GLU A 33 -12.32 13.90 -20.84
N ASP A 34 -11.91 15.18 -20.83
CA ASP A 34 -11.43 15.88 -22.01
C ASP A 34 -9.99 15.45 -22.39
N LEU A 35 -9.91 14.79 -23.54
CA LEU A 35 -8.66 14.34 -24.15
C LEU A 35 -7.70 15.50 -24.48
N GLN A 36 -8.22 16.68 -24.86
CA GLN A 36 -7.39 17.83 -25.18
C GLN A 36 -6.77 18.44 -23.93
N GLU A 37 -7.52 18.53 -22.83
CA GLU A 37 -6.97 19.00 -21.55
C GLU A 37 -5.90 18.04 -21.02
N THR A 38 -6.15 16.73 -21.14
CA THR A 38 -5.16 15.70 -20.80
C THR A 38 -3.90 15.81 -21.66
N LEU A 39 -4.04 16.13 -22.95
CA LEU A 39 -2.90 16.39 -23.84
C LEU A 39 -2.10 17.63 -23.39
N ILE A 40 -2.78 18.71 -23.01
CA ILE A 40 -2.15 19.94 -22.52
C ILE A 40 -1.38 19.66 -21.23
N GLN A 41 -1.97 18.93 -20.28
CA GLN A 41 -1.26 18.49 -19.07
C GLN A 41 -0.01 17.69 -19.40
N SER A 42 -0.11 16.75 -20.33
CA SER A 42 1.02 15.93 -20.77
C SER A 42 2.14 16.78 -21.40
N MET A 43 1.78 17.78 -22.22
CA MET A 43 2.71 18.76 -22.79
C MET A 43 3.37 19.65 -21.72
N CYS A 44 2.63 20.02 -20.67
CA CYS A 44 3.14 20.80 -19.54
C CYS A 44 4.14 19.99 -18.71
N ALA A 45 3.85 18.71 -18.44
CA ALA A 45 4.79 17.80 -17.77
C ALA A 45 6.08 17.67 -18.58
N PHE A 46 5.96 17.48 -19.90
CA PHE A 46 7.11 17.40 -20.77
C PHE A 46 7.92 18.69 -20.81
N LEU A 47 7.27 19.87 -20.84
CA LEU A 47 7.94 21.16 -20.76
C LEU A 47 8.71 21.32 -19.44
N MET A 48 8.10 20.96 -18.31
CA MET A 48 8.76 20.99 -17.00
C MET A 48 9.97 20.05 -16.97
N GLY A 49 9.84 18.84 -17.53
CA GLY A 49 10.95 17.90 -17.65
C GLY A 49 12.09 18.42 -18.53
N ILE A 50 11.78 19.08 -19.66
CA ILE A 50 12.79 19.74 -20.50
C ILE A 50 13.53 20.83 -19.71
N CYS A 51 12.81 21.60 -18.90
CA CYS A 51 13.41 22.64 -18.06
C CYS A 51 14.35 22.04 -17.01
N VAL A 52 14.04 20.87 -16.44
CA VAL A 52 14.97 20.15 -15.54
C VAL A 52 16.19 19.62 -16.30
N HIS A 53 15.98 19.01 -17.47
CA HIS A 53 17.05 18.32 -18.21
C HIS A 53 18.08 19.28 -18.80
N PHE A 54 17.63 20.41 -19.36
CA PHE A 54 18.50 21.42 -19.99
C PHE A 54 18.78 22.63 -19.09
N ASN A 55 18.56 22.51 -17.78
CA ASN A 55 18.91 23.55 -16.81
C ASN A 55 20.43 23.63 -16.61
N ASP A 56 20.97 24.85 -16.56
CA ASP A 56 22.34 25.17 -16.17
C ASP A 56 22.42 25.78 -14.75
N ASP A 57 21.32 25.80 -14.02
CA ASP A 57 21.21 26.30 -12.63
C ASP A 57 21.44 27.81 -12.47
N ASP A 58 21.28 28.57 -13.55
CA ASP A 58 21.42 30.04 -13.57
C ASP A 58 20.31 30.79 -12.80
N VAL A 59 19.15 30.16 -12.57
CA VAL A 59 18.01 30.73 -11.83
C VAL A 59 17.99 30.10 -10.43
N ALA A 60 18.41 30.86 -9.42
CA ALA A 60 18.63 30.36 -8.06
C ALA A 60 17.40 29.69 -7.42
N ASP A 61 16.19 30.18 -7.72
CA ASP A 61 14.95 29.64 -7.17
C ASP A 61 14.46 28.37 -7.88
N PHE A 62 14.97 28.11 -9.09
CA PHE A 62 14.56 27.00 -9.92
C PHE A 62 15.78 26.24 -10.46
N THR A 63 16.71 25.91 -9.56
CA THR A 63 17.77 24.95 -9.87
C THR A 63 17.16 23.57 -10.17
N LYS A 64 17.92 22.74 -10.87
CA LYS A 64 17.56 21.37 -11.21
C LYS A 64 17.12 20.57 -9.99
N GLU A 65 17.84 20.70 -8.88
CA GLU A 65 17.52 20.05 -7.61
C GLU A 65 16.18 20.56 -7.06
N LYS A 66 15.98 21.87 -6.98
CA LYS A 66 14.71 22.46 -6.52
C LYS A 66 13.53 22.05 -7.38
N LEU A 67 13.69 22.00 -8.70
CA LEU A 67 12.63 21.54 -9.62
C LEU A 67 12.32 20.04 -9.43
N CYS A 68 13.33 19.19 -9.23
CA CYS A 68 13.12 17.77 -8.93
C CYS A 68 12.35 17.58 -7.62
N ILE A 69 12.76 18.27 -6.55
CA ILE A 69 12.07 18.24 -5.24
C ILE A 69 10.62 18.73 -5.40
N LEU A 70 10.42 19.79 -6.18
CA LEU A 70 9.09 20.33 -6.44
C LEU A 70 8.20 19.30 -7.14
N ILE A 71 8.71 18.63 -8.19
CA ILE A 71 7.98 17.57 -8.90
C ILE A 71 7.62 16.43 -7.94
N GLU A 72 8.58 15.96 -7.16
CA GLU A 72 8.39 14.86 -6.21
C GLU A 72 7.34 15.19 -5.14
N ASN A 73 7.43 16.36 -4.52
CA ASN A 73 6.58 16.72 -3.38
C ASN A 73 5.19 17.23 -3.79
N ARG A 74 5.05 17.88 -4.96
CA ARG A 74 3.78 18.50 -5.37
C ARG A 74 3.00 17.69 -6.39
N ILE A 75 3.67 16.89 -7.21
CA ILE A 75 3.04 16.13 -8.30
C ILE A 75 3.12 14.63 -8.02
N GLY A 76 4.28 14.16 -7.56
CA GLY A 76 4.60 12.74 -7.41
C GLY A 76 5.29 12.19 -8.66
N LEU A 77 6.36 11.42 -8.47
CA LEU A 77 7.21 10.93 -9.57
C LEU A 77 6.49 9.99 -10.53
N GLU A 78 5.67 9.07 -10.01
CA GLU A 78 4.88 8.14 -10.82
C GLU A 78 3.86 8.89 -11.68
N ARG A 79 3.13 9.82 -11.07
CA ARG A 79 2.16 10.66 -11.77
C ARG A 79 2.82 11.53 -12.84
N PHE A 80 3.96 12.11 -12.54
CA PHE A 80 4.72 12.91 -13.49
C PHE A 80 5.21 12.07 -14.69
N GLN A 81 5.70 10.86 -14.42
CA GLN A 81 6.06 9.89 -15.44
C GLN A 81 4.88 9.53 -16.34
N ASP A 82 3.73 9.24 -15.75
CA ASP A 82 2.51 8.94 -16.49
C ASP A 82 2.04 10.13 -17.33
N ALA A 83 2.11 11.35 -16.79
CA ALA A 83 1.75 12.56 -17.50
C ALA A 83 2.64 12.78 -18.75
N ILE A 84 3.96 12.62 -18.64
CA ILE A 84 4.86 12.73 -19.80
C ILE A 84 4.49 11.70 -20.89
N GLY A 85 4.25 10.45 -20.49
CA GLY A 85 3.86 9.38 -21.42
C GLY A 85 2.49 9.59 -22.08
N GLY A 86 1.66 10.50 -21.55
CA GLY A 86 0.33 10.80 -22.07
C GLY A 86 0.34 11.31 -23.51
N ILE A 87 1.37 12.07 -23.91
CA ILE A 87 1.49 12.58 -25.28
C ILE A 87 1.61 11.43 -26.27
N ALA A 88 2.46 10.44 -25.97
CA ALA A 88 2.70 9.30 -26.86
C ALA A 88 1.50 8.35 -26.95
N ARG A 89 0.66 8.30 -25.90
CA ARG A 89 -0.57 7.50 -25.85
C ARG A 89 -1.74 8.15 -26.60
N HIS A 90 -1.72 9.47 -26.80
CA HIS A 90 -2.79 10.16 -27.49
C HIS A 90 -2.96 9.67 -28.94
N GLU A 91 -4.20 9.46 -29.37
CA GLU A 91 -4.54 8.80 -30.65
C GLU A 91 -3.91 9.47 -31.89
N ILE A 92 -3.79 10.80 -31.89
CA ILE A 92 -3.21 11.60 -32.97
C ILE A 92 -1.69 11.43 -33.09
N TYR A 93 -0.99 11.10 -31.99
CA TYR A 93 0.48 11.14 -31.94
C TYR A 93 1.09 10.17 -32.96
N SER A 94 0.60 8.93 -32.97
CA SER A 94 1.08 7.88 -33.88
C SER A 94 0.83 8.22 -35.35
N ARG A 95 -0.25 8.96 -35.66
CA ARG A 95 -0.58 9.40 -37.02
C ARG A 95 0.37 10.53 -37.45
N THR A 96 0.50 11.57 -36.64
CA THR A 96 1.36 12.74 -36.91
C THR A 96 2.83 12.33 -37.03
N LEU A 97 3.30 11.41 -36.19
CA LEU A 97 4.69 10.94 -36.25
C LEU A 97 5.03 10.21 -37.56
N LYS A 98 4.06 9.58 -38.24
CA LYS A 98 4.29 8.85 -39.50
C LYS A 98 4.25 9.74 -40.73
N HIS A 99 3.56 10.87 -40.66
CA HIS A 99 3.26 11.71 -41.82
C HIS A 99 3.84 13.13 -41.62
N PRO A 100 4.95 13.48 -42.30
CA PRO A 100 5.53 14.81 -42.20
C PRO A 100 4.63 15.93 -42.73
N GLN A 101 3.73 15.60 -43.66
CA GLN A 101 2.76 16.56 -44.18
C GLN A 101 1.51 16.56 -43.28
N PRO A 102 1.08 17.72 -42.77
CA PRO A 102 -0.14 17.81 -41.98
C PRO A 102 -1.34 17.44 -42.87
N ALA A 103 -2.14 16.50 -42.38
CA ALA A 103 -3.35 16.05 -43.03
C ALA A 103 -4.46 15.88 -41.98
N ALA A 104 -5.51 16.67 -42.11
CA ALA A 104 -6.65 16.71 -41.21
C ALA A 104 -7.95 16.84 -42.00
N LYS A 105 -9.02 16.24 -41.48
CA LYS A 105 -10.36 16.39 -42.08
C LYS A 105 -11.07 17.59 -41.51
N GLU A 106 -10.85 17.84 -40.21
CA GLU A 106 -11.42 18.96 -39.49
C GLU A 106 -10.32 19.77 -38.78
N PRO A 107 -10.53 21.07 -38.52
CA PRO A 107 -9.55 21.89 -37.81
C PRO A 107 -9.14 21.32 -36.44
N GLY A 108 -10.06 20.63 -35.75
CA GLY A 108 -9.81 20.01 -34.44
C GLY A 108 -8.82 18.84 -34.45
N ASP A 109 -8.49 18.28 -35.63
CA ASP A 109 -7.52 17.19 -35.76
C ASP A 109 -6.06 17.68 -35.77
N LEU A 110 -5.83 18.98 -35.95
CA LEU A 110 -4.49 19.59 -36.11
C LEU A 110 -3.90 20.02 -34.76
N LEU A 111 -3.69 19.06 -33.86
CA LEU A 111 -3.20 19.36 -32.50
C LEU A 111 -1.68 19.21 -32.34
N LEU A 112 -1.04 18.27 -33.03
CA LEU A 112 0.41 18.01 -32.94
C LEU A 112 1.11 18.19 -34.29
N ASP A 113 2.37 18.62 -34.22
CA ASP A 113 3.28 18.74 -35.36
C ASP A 113 4.24 17.53 -35.47
N HIS A 114 4.65 17.21 -36.71
CA HIS A 114 5.53 16.07 -36.99
C HIS A 114 6.91 16.21 -36.33
N GLU A 115 7.54 17.38 -36.42
CA GLU A 115 8.87 17.60 -35.84
C GLU A 115 8.82 17.68 -34.32
N PHE A 116 7.71 18.16 -33.74
CA PHE A 116 7.44 18.02 -32.31
C PHE A 116 7.40 16.54 -31.88
N CYS A 117 6.65 15.68 -32.59
CA CYS A 117 6.59 14.25 -32.26
C CYS A 117 7.96 13.57 -32.36
N ARG A 118 8.79 13.96 -33.35
CA ARG A 118 10.18 13.46 -33.46
C ARG A 118 11.06 13.94 -32.31
N LEU A 119 10.91 15.19 -31.89
CA LEU A 119 11.62 15.75 -30.75
C LEU A 119 11.26 14.96 -29.48
N LEU A 120 9.97 14.79 -29.19
CA LEU A 120 9.47 14.03 -28.05
C LEU A 120 10.11 12.63 -28.02
N LYS A 121 9.94 11.85 -29.10
CA LYS A 121 10.49 10.49 -29.21
C LYS A 121 12.00 10.42 -28.96
N LYS A 122 12.74 11.47 -29.31
CA LYS A 122 14.20 11.53 -29.15
C LYS A 122 14.62 11.76 -27.70
N ILE A 123 13.90 12.62 -26.96
CA ILE A 123 14.37 13.12 -25.65
C ILE A 123 13.53 12.68 -24.45
N GLU A 124 12.32 12.16 -24.65
CA GLU A 124 11.39 11.74 -23.60
C GLU A 124 12.06 10.88 -22.52
N GLY A 125 12.71 9.78 -22.93
CA GLY A 125 13.38 8.87 -21.99
C GLY A 125 14.51 9.54 -21.21
N THR A 126 15.33 10.36 -21.87
CA THR A 126 16.47 11.06 -21.22
C THR A 126 16.01 12.17 -20.27
N VAL A 127 14.93 12.86 -20.62
CA VAL A 127 14.30 13.87 -19.77
C VAL A 127 13.76 13.21 -18.50
N LEU A 128 13.00 12.13 -18.66
CA LEU A 128 12.41 11.39 -17.55
C LEU A 128 13.48 10.80 -16.62
N GLU A 129 14.49 10.14 -17.18
CA GLU A 129 15.62 9.58 -16.43
C GLU A 129 16.35 10.65 -15.60
N THR A 130 16.47 11.87 -16.14
CA THR A 130 17.13 12.98 -15.45
C THR A 130 16.36 13.45 -14.23
N VAL A 131 15.02 13.53 -14.33
CA VAL A 131 14.15 13.90 -13.20
C VAL A 131 14.23 12.85 -12.10
N LEU A 132 14.12 11.56 -12.44
CA LEU A 132 14.18 10.45 -11.49
C LEU A 132 15.54 10.34 -10.76
N LYS A 133 16.64 10.59 -11.48
CA LYS A 133 17.99 10.64 -10.89
C LYS A 133 18.20 11.87 -9.99
N GLY A 134 17.60 13.00 -10.33
CA GLY A 134 17.65 14.21 -9.52
C GLY A 134 17.02 14.01 -8.15
N SER A 135 15.84 13.38 -8.10
CA SER A 135 15.15 13.04 -6.85
C SER A 135 15.91 12.04 -5.98
N SER A 136 16.48 10.99 -6.57
CA SER A 136 17.28 10.00 -5.83
C SER A 136 18.63 10.53 -5.31
N SER A 137 19.13 11.64 -5.86
CA SER A 137 20.32 12.30 -5.33
C SER A 137 20.06 13.09 -4.04
N HIS A 138 18.80 13.49 -3.82
CA HIS A 138 18.37 14.18 -2.60
C HIS A 138 18.29 13.19 -1.43
N SER A 139 17.72 11.99 -1.64
CA SER A 139 17.68 10.94 -0.60
C SER A 139 19.07 10.43 -0.19
N ALA A 140 20.06 10.50 -1.09
CA ALA A 140 21.44 10.15 -0.79
C ALA A 140 22.24 11.26 -0.08
N LYS A 141 21.93 12.54 -0.31
CA LYS A 141 22.62 13.67 0.32
C LYS A 141 22.07 14.02 1.70
N ASP A 142 20.76 13.95 1.90
CA ASP A 142 20.16 14.15 3.23
C ASP A 142 20.51 13.01 4.21
N SER A 143 20.85 11.83 3.69
CA SER A 143 21.30 10.69 4.51
C SER A 143 22.79 10.75 4.90
N MET A 144 23.60 11.60 4.25
CA MET A 144 25.07 11.62 4.48
C MET A 144 25.55 12.78 5.36
N THR A 145 24.78 13.86 5.53
CA THR A 145 25.25 15.04 6.30
C THR A 145 24.83 15.11 7.77
N THR A 146 23.94 14.26 8.26
CA THR A 146 23.59 14.21 9.71
C THR A 146 23.08 12.83 10.15
N MET A 147 23.85 11.76 9.92
CA MET A 147 23.62 10.52 10.68
C MET A 147 24.59 10.52 11.85
N THR A 148 24.08 10.76 13.06
CA THR A 148 24.87 10.49 14.25
C THR A 148 25.13 8.97 14.33
N PRO A 149 26.21 8.51 14.99
CA PRO A 149 26.45 7.07 15.19
C PRO A 149 25.26 6.35 15.83
N ALA A 150 24.42 7.07 16.59
CA ALA A 150 23.20 6.58 17.20
C ALA A 150 22.11 6.30 16.15
N ASP A 151 21.92 7.17 15.17
CA ASP A 151 20.93 6.98 14.10
C ASP A 151 21.31 5.79 13.20
N SER A 152 22.60 5.63 12.92
CA SER A 152 23.08 4.46 12.18
C SER A 152 22.86 3.14 12.95
N ALA A 153 22.99 3.17 14.27
CA ALA A 153 22.72 2.00 15.12
C ALA A 153 21.22 1.69 15.17
N LEU A 154 20.38 2.73 15.28
CA LEU A 154 18.93 2.61 15.29
C LEU A 154 18.39 2.07 13.96
N VAL A 155 18.90 2.56 12.83
CA VAL A 155 18.57 2.04 11.50
C VAL A 155 18.99 0.58 11.35
N SER A 156 20.11 0.16 11.95
CA SER A 156 20.50 -1.25 11.97
C SER A 156 19.49 -2.10 12.76
N GLN A 157 19.04 -1.63 13.93
CA GLN A 157 18.04 -2.32 14.73
C GLN A 157 16.70 -2.44 13.99
N TYR A 158 16.23 -1.37 13.34
CA TYR A 158 15.03 -1.44 12.51
C TYR A 158 15.15 -2.43 11.36
N LYS A 159 16.32 -2.50 10.70
CA LYS A 159 16.57 -3.51 9.65
C LYS A 159 16.52 -4.93 10.19
N ASP A 160 17.01 -5.17 11.40
CA ASP A 160 16.96 -6.50 12.01
C ASP A 160 15.53 -6.88 12.41
N VAL A 161 14.75 -5.94 12.95
CA VAL A 161 13.31 -6.13 13.23
C VAL A 161 12.53 -6.43 11.95
N ILE A 162 12.78 -5.70 10.86
CA ILE A 162 12.11 -5.93 9.58
C ILE A 162 12.44 -7.33 9.04
N ARG A 163 13.71 -7.76 9.12
CA ARG A 163 14.10 -9.12 8.71
C ARG A 163 13.42 -10.19 9.56
N GLU A 164 13.33 -10.00 10.87
CA GLU A 164 12.65 -10.91 11.79
C GLU A 164 11.14 -11.00 11.43
N GLN A 165 10.51 -9.85 11.17
CA GLN A 165 9.11 -9.79 10.74
C GLN A 165 8.90 -10.48 9.38
N ASP A 166 9.80 -10.27 8.41
CA ASP A 166 9.74 -10.94 7.11
C ASP A 166 9.83 -12.46 7.25
N VAL A 167 10.69 -12.96 8.15
CA VAL A 167 10.79 -14.40 8.45
C VAL A 167 9.50 -14.92 9.10
N GLN A 168 8.91 -14.18 10.03
CA GLN A 168 7.64 -14.55 10.66
C GLN A 168 6.48 -14.55 9.65
N ILE A 169 6.41 -13.56 8.77
CA ILE A 169 5.42 -13.49 7.70
C ILE A 169 5.56 -14.70 6.77
N GLN A 170 6.79 -15.07 6.39
CA GLN A 170 7.02 -16.28 5.57
C GLN A 170 6.59 -17.55 6.29
N ALA A 171 6.89 -17.67 7.59
CA ALA A 171 6.47 -18.82 8.39
C ALA A 171 4.94 -18.92 8.51
N LEU A 172 4.26 -17.79 8.75
CA LEU A 172 2.80 -17.73 8.81
C LEU A 172 2.16 -18.07 7.46
N LYS A 173 2.68 -17.53 6.35
CA LYS A 173 2.21 -17.87 5.00
C LYS A 173 2.32 -19.37 4.74
N LYS A 174 3.48 -19.97 5.03
CA LYS A 174 3.69 -21.41 4.88
C LYS A 174 2.71 -22.22 5.74
N ARG A 175 2.47 -21.80 6.98
CA ARG A 175 1.49 -22.48 7.85
C ARG A 175 0.07 -22.36 7.33
N ASN A 176 -0.28 -21.23 6.70
CA ASN A 176 -1.58 -21.05 6.08
C ASN A 176 -1.75 -21.98 4.87
N GLU A 177 -0.74 -22.09 4.02
CA GLU A 177 -0.72 -23.04 2.90
C GLU A 177 -0.86 -24.50 3.38
N GLU A 178 -0.19 -24.88 4.47
CA GLU A 178 -0.31 -26.21 5.08
C GLU A 178 -1.74 -26.48 5.62
N LEU A 179 -2.37 -25.49 6.23
CA LEU A 179 -3.75 -25.60 6.74
C LEU A 179 -4.77 -25.65 5.60
N ASP A 180 -4.57 -24.87 4.53
CA ASP A 180 -5.42 -24.90 3.34
C ASP A 180 -5.36 -26.27 2.68
N ALA A 181 -4.16 -26.86 2.53
CA ALA A 181 -4.00 -28.22 2.01
C ALA A 181 -4.73 -29.26 2.88
N GLN A 182 -4.67 -29.14 4.21
CA GLN A 182 -5.41 -30.02 5.13
C GLN A 182 -6.93 -29.84 5.01
N ASN A 183 -7.40 -28.61 4.84
CA ASN A 183 -8.82 -28.33 4.61
C ASN A 183 -9.31 -28.94 3.29
N GLU A 184 -8.53 -28.83 2.22
CA GLU A 184 -8.86 -29.48 0.95
C GLU A 184 -8.92 -31.01 1.08
N GLU A 185 -7.97 -31.62 1.80
CA GLU A 185 -7.97 -33.06 2.06
C GLU A 185 -9.19 -33.51 2.87
N LEU A 186 -9.53 -32.78 3.95
CA LEU A 186 -10.70 -33.08 4.78
C LEU A 186 -12.01 -32.89 4.01
N ASN A 187 -12.12 -31.84 3.20
CA ASN A 187 -13.28 -31.63 2.33
C ASN A 187 -13.41 -32.75 1.29
N GLY A 188 -12.29 -33.23 0.74
CA GLY A 188 -12.25 -34.41 -0.13
C GLY A 188 -12.85 -35.65 0.56
N LYS A 189 -12.39 -35.96 1.79
CA LYS A 189 -12.91 -37.08 2.58
C LYS A 189 -14.39 -36.93 2.91
N ILE A 190 -14.87 -35.71 3.21
CA ILE A 190 -16.29 -35.43 3.45
C ILE A 190 -17.11 -35.75 2.18
N ASN A 191 -16.65 -35.33 1.01
CA ASN A 191 -17.35 -35.59 -0.25
C ASN A 191 -17.40 -37.10 -0.57
N GLU A 192 -16.30 -37.82 -0.33
CA GLU A 192 -16.26 -39.29 -0.50
C GLU A 192 -17.26 -39.99 0.42
N LEU A 193 -17.29 -39.63 1.70
CA LEU A 193 -18.24 -40.19 2.67
C LEU A 193 -19.70 -39.83 2.31
N GLN A 194 -19.95 -38.61 1.84
CA GLN A 194 -21.28 -38.20 1.37
C GLN A 194 -21.74 -39.04 0.17
N ALA A 195 -20.84 -39.33 -0.78
CA ALA A 195 -21.12 -40.19 -1.92
C ALA A 195 -21.39 -41.64 -1.48
N GLU A 196 -20.62 -42.18 -0.54
CA GLU A 196 -20.83 -43.52 0.02
C GLU A 196 -22.20 -43.62 0.72
N VAL A 197 -22.56 -42.62 1.53
CA VAL A 197 -23.87 -42.55 2.19
C VAL A 197 -25.01 -42.47 1.15
N GLY A 198 -24.81 -41.72 0.06
CA GLY A 198 -25.76 -41.68 -1.07
C GLY A 198 -25.97 -43.07 -1.68
N ASN A 199 -24.87 -43.74 -2.03
CA ASN A 199 -24.92 -45.10 -2.58
C ASN A 199 -25.61 -46.09 -1.64
N LEU A 200 -25.33 -46.03 -0.34
CA LEU A 200 -25.97 -46.91 0.65
C LEU A 200 -27.47 -46.61 0.81
N ARG A 201 -27.89 -45.34 0.71
CA ARG A 201 -29.31 -44.97 0.69
C ARG A 201 -30.02 -45.53 -0.54
N ASP A 202 -29.40 -45.42 -1.70
CA ASP A 202 -29.97 -45.94 -2.96
C ASP A 202 -30.08 -47.47 -2.94
N GLN A 203 -29.04 -48.16 -2.45
CA GLN A 203 -29.09 -49.62 -2.24
C GLN A 203 -30.22 -50.01 -1.27
N ASN A 204 -30.39 -49.27 -0.17
CA ASN A 204 -31.50 -49.50 0.77
C ASN A 204 -32.87 -49.28 0.11
N LEU A 205 -33.01 -48.26 -0.73
CA LEU A 205 -34.25 -47.99 -1.46
C LEU A 205 -34.60 -49.14 -2.41
N VAL A 206 -33.61 -49.65 -3.15
CA VAL A 206 -33.77 -50.79 -4.06
C VAL A 206 -34.14 -52.06 -3.29
N LEU A 207 -33.47 -52.35 -2.16
CA LEU A 207 -33.79 -53.51 -1.31
C LEU A 207 -35.21 -53.45 -0.76
N ARG A 208 -35.66 -52.28 -0.30
CA ARG A 208 -37.06 -52.07 0.14
C ARG A 208 -38.05 -52.28 -1.00
N ALA A 209 -37.76 -51.76 -2.19
CA ALA A 209 -38.61 -51.96 -3.37
C ALA A 209 -38.66 -53.45 -3.79
N ALA A 210 -37.54 -54.17 -3.69
CA ALA A 210 -37.48 -55.60 -3.96
C ALA A 210 -38.26 -56.44 -2.93
N GLN A 211 -38.24 -56.07 -1.65
CA GLN A 211 -39.07 -56.70 -0.61
C GLN A 211 -40.57 -56.52 -0.87
N ILE A 212 -40.98 -55.35 -1.35
CA ILE A 212 -42.39 -55.10 -1.73
C ILE A 212 -42.80 -55.97 -2.94
N ASN A 213 -41.91 -56.16 -3.91
CA ASN A 213 -42.18 -56.98 -5.10
C ASN A 213 -42.12 -58.50 -4.85
N LEU A 214 -41.48 -58.96 -3.77
CA LEU A 214 -41.35 -60.37 -3.39
C LEU A 214 -42.40 -60.84 -2.35
N GLY A 215 -43.34 -59.98 -1.96
CA GLY A 215 -44.27 -60.22 -0.85
C GLY A 215 -45.76 -60.06 -1.18
N ASP A 216 -46.28 -60.84 -2.14
CA ASP A 216 -47.72 -61.16 -2.25
C ASP A 216 -47.94 -62.67 -2.04
N LYS A 217 -47.25 -63.22 -1.03
CA LYS A 217 -47.50 -64.56 -0.49
C LYS A 217 -47.49 -64.48 1.03
N GLU A 218 -48.65 -64.77 1.60
CA GLU A 218 -48.86 -64.99 3.03
C GLU A 218 -47.78 -65.90 3.62
N VAL A 219 -47.03 -65.37 4.59
CA VAL A 219 -46.37 -66.17 5.62
C VAL A 219 -46.68 -65.51 6.96
N VAL A 220 -47.65 -66.10 7.66
CA VAL A 220 -47.90 -65.82 9.07
C VAL A 220 -46.74 -66.40 9.87
N VAL A 221 -45.76 -65.59 10.28
CA VAL A 221 -44.86 -65.90 11.41
C VAL A 221 -44.38 -64.60 12.10
N ASN A 222 -45.00 -64.33 13.25
CA ASN A 222 -44.38 -63.82 14.48
C ASN A 222 -43.81 -62.37 14.53
N ASN A 223 -44.62 -61.45 15.06
CA ASN A 223 -44.29 -60.09 15.54
C ASN A 223 -43.32 -60.09 16.75
N HIS A 224 -42.13 -60.67 16.62
CA HIS A 224 -41.10 -60.62 17.67
C HIS A 224 -39.71 -60.17 17.19
N CYS A 225 -39.48 -60.08 15.88
CA CYS A 225 -38.16 -59.71 15.33
C CYS A 225 -38.00 -58.19 15.10
N GLU A 226 -39.07 -57.48 14.74
CA GLU A 226 -39.02 -56.04 14.47
C GLU A 226 -38.72 -55.21 15.73
N THR A 227 -39.07 -55.71 16.92
CA THR A 227 -38.80 -55.03 18.18
C THR A 227 -37.31 -55.02 18.57
N GLU A 228 -36.55 -56.07 18.28
CA GLU A 228 -35.12 -56.12 18.64
C GLU A 228 -34.25 -55.28 17.71
N GLU A 229 -34.53 -55.26 16.41
CA GLU A 229 -33.77 -54.43 15.46
C GLU A 229 -34.09 -52.94 15.61
N VAL A 230 -35.36 -52.61 15.92
CA VAL A 230 -35.76 -51.23 16.25
C VAL A 230 -35.12 -50.78 17.56
N GLU A 231 -35.02 -51.65 18.58
CA GLU A 231 -34.31 -51.32 19.83
C GLU A 231 -32.80 -51.19 19.62
N LYS A 232 -32.17 -52.01 18.77
CA LYS A 232 -30.76 -51.84 18.39
C LYS A 232 -30.53 -50.53 17.63
N CYS A 233 -31.43 -50.15 16.73
CA CYS A 233 -31.34 -48.89 16.00
C CYS A 233 -31.53 -47.67 16.94
N LYS A 234 -32.47 -47.74 17.88
CA LYS A 234 -32.62 -46.73 18.95
C LYS A 234 -31.42 -46.67 19.89
N ALA A 235 -30.77 -47.79 20.17
CA ALA A 235 -29.55 -47.82 20.97
C ALA A 235 -28.38 -47.15 20.21
N ALA A 236 -28.20 -47.44 18.92
CA ALA A 236 -27.20 -46.81 18.07
C ALA A 236 -27.45 -45.30 17.90
N MET A 237 -28.71 -44.87 17.81
CA MET A 237 -29.07 -43.45 17.80
C MET A 237 -28.71 -42.74 19.11
N ARG A 238 -28.99 -43.35 20.27
CA ARG A 238 -28.59 -42.81 21.57
C ARG A 238 -27.06 -42.73 21.73
N GLU A 239 -26.34 -43.70 21.18
CA GLU A 239 -24.86 -43.69 21.17
C GLU A 239 -24.31 -42.56 20.29
N MET A 240 -24.88 -42.36 19.10
CA MET A 240 -24.54 -41.24 18.22
C MET A 240 -24.84 -39.89 18.89
N GLU A 241 -25.99 -39.74 19.55
CA GLU A 241 -26.36 -38.53 20.30
C GLU A 241 -25.40 -38.25 21.47
N ALA A 242 -24.98 -39.29 22.20
CA ALA A 242 -23.98 -39.16 23.26
C ALA A 242 -22.62 -38.70 22.70
N ARG A 243 -22.22 -39.23 21.55
CA ARG A 243 -20.95 -38.89 20.89
C ARG A 243 -20.97 -37.48 20.30
N ILE A 244 -22.11 -37.03 19.79
CA ILE A 244 -22.31 -35.63 19.37
C ILE A 244 -22.20 -34.70 20.59
N SER A 245 -22.79 -35.05 21.73
CA SER A 245 -22.64 -34.26 22.97
C SER A 245 -21.18 -34.18 23.43
N GLU A 246 -20.43 -35.27 23.31
CA GLU A 246 -19.00 -35.30 23.65
C GLU A 246 -18.18 -34.40 22.72
N TYR A 247 -18.40 -34.47 21.39
CA TYR A 247 -17.73 -33.59 20.44
C TYR A 247 -18.10 -32.12 20.65
N LEU A 248 -19.35 -31.80 20.96
CA LEU A 248 -19.76 -30.44 21.30
C LEU A 248 -19.05 -29.93 22.57
N GLY A 249 -18.94 -30.78 23.60
CA GLY A 249 -18.15 -30.47 24.80
C GLY A 249 -16.68 -30.21 24.48
N ARG A 250 -16.10 -31.03 23.59
CA ARG A 250 -14.69 -30.88 23.17
C ARG A 250 -14.46 -29.61 22.35
N ILE A 251 -15.38 -29.24 21.47
CA ILE A 251 -15.35 -27.97 20.74
C ILE A 251 -15.43 -26.81 21.73
N GLN A 252 -16.30 -26.88 22.73
CA GLN A 252 -16.42 -25.84 23.76
C GLN A 252 -15.17 -25.72 24.65
N GLU A 253 -14.48 -26.84 24.93
CA GLU A 253 -13.19 -26.86 25.61
C GLU A 253 -12.07 -26.25 24.74
N LEU A 254 -12.05 -26.56 23.45
CA LEU A 254 -11.10 -25.99 22.49
C LEU A 254 -11.35 -24.50 22.25
N GLU A 255 -12.60 -24.04 22.22
CA GLU A 255 -12.94 -22.61 22.16
C GLU A 255 -12.51 -21.87 23.44
N LYS A 256 -12.61 -22.50 24.61
CA LYS A 256 -12.12 -21.93 25.88
C LYS A 256 -10.60 -21.93 25.97
N ALA A 257 -9.93 -22.96 25.44
CA ALA A 257 -8.48 -23.07 25.44
C ALA A 257 -7.82 -22.29 24.29
N GLY A 258 -8.58 -21.95 23.24
CA GLY A 258 -8.03 -21.64 21.93
C GLY A 258 -7.63 -20.19 21.66
N ASP A 259 -8.28 -19.17 22.21
CA ASP A 259 -8.05 -17.83 21.60
C ASP A 259 -8.31 -16.58 22.44
N LYS A 260 -8.68 -16.71 23.73
CA LYS A 260 -8.91 -15.53 24.57
C LYS A 260 -7.81 -15.27 25.59
N SER A 261 -7.35 -16.29 26.31
CA SER A 261 -6.41 -16.08 27.41
C SER A 261 -5.01 -15.62 26.97
N ASP A 262 -4.46 -16.19 25.90
CA ASP A 262 -3.09 -15.86 25.48
C ASP A 262 -3.02 -14.52 24.72
N VAL A 263 -4.03 -14.23 23.88
CA VAL A 263 -4.13 -12.94 23.18
C VAL A 263 -4.41 -11.81 24.17
N GLU A 264 -5.30 -12.00 25.14
CA GLU A 264 -5.60 -10.99 26.17
C GLU A 264 -4.41 -10.78 27.12
N ARG A 265 -3.63 -11.83 27.41
CA ARG A 265 -2.35 -11.70 28.14
C ARG A 265 -1.32 -10.91 27.33
N MET A 266 -1.10 -11.25 26.06
CA MET A 266 -0.15 -10.52 25.21
C MET A 266 -0.57 -9.05 25.00
N LEU A 267 -1.87 -8.79 24.85
CA LEU A 267 -2.40 -7.43 24.73
C LEU A 267 -2.10 -6.63 26.01
N LYS A 268 -2.28 -7.25 27.18
CA LYS A 268 -1.97 -6.61 28.47
C LYS A 268 -0.48 -6.33 28.63
N GLU A 269 0.38 -7.30 28.33
CA GLU A 269 1.84 -7.13 28.35
C GLU A 269 2.30 -6.01 27.40
N LYS A 270 1.77 -5.98 26.17
CA LYS A 270 2.08 -4.93 25.20
C LYS A 270 1.58 -3.55 25.63
N ASN A 271 0.44 -3.49 26.30
CA ASN A 271 -0.09 -2.23 26.83
C ASN A 271 0.74 -1.73 28.03
N GLU A 272 1.24 -2.61 28.88
CA GLU A 272 2.17 -2.27 29.97
C GLU A 272 3.51 -1.76 29.42
N GLU A 273 4.08 -2.41 28.41
CA GLU A 273 5.29 -1.94 27.71
C GLU A 273 5.08 -0.55 27.09
N LEU A 274 3.93 -0.32 26.44
CA LEU A 274 3.60 0.97 25.84
C LEU A 274 3.57 2.11 26.87
N GLU A 275 2.99 1.86 28.05
CA GLU A 275 2.94 2.86 29.12
C GLU A 275 4.33 3.13 29.72
N THR A 276 5.20 2.12 29.83
CA THR A 276 6.60 2.35 30.24
C THR A 276 7.36 3.21 29.23
N VAL A 277 7.20 2.97 27.94
CA VAL A 277 7.87 3.74 26.88
C VAL A 277 7.36 5.18 26.85
N LYS A 278 6.06 5.42 27.04
CA LYS A 278 5.51 6.78 27.15
C LYS A 278 6.12 7.54 28.33
N LYS A 279 6.26 6.87 29.48
CA LYS A 279 6.89 7.46 30.64
C LYS A 279 8.37 7.81 30.40
N ASP A 280 9.12 6.91 29.76
CA ASP A 280 10.52 7.16 29.41
C ASP A 280 10.66 8.32 28.41
N MET A 281 9.68 8.49 27.50
CA MET A 281 9.60 9.63 26.59
C MET A 281 9.34 10.94 27.34
N ASP A 282 8.42 10.95 28.31
CA ASP A 282 8.14 12.11 29.15
C ASP A 282 9.37 12.50 30.00
N ASP A 283 10.07 11.52 30.60
CA ASP A 283 11.30 11.74 31.37
C ASP A 283 12.43 12.30 30.47
N LEU A 284 12.51 11.85 29.20
CA LEU A 284 13.46 12.38 28.24
C LEU A 284 13.14 13.83 27.83
N LEU A 285 11.86 14.16 27.65
CA LEU A 285 11.42 15.53 27.36
C LEU A 285 11.77 16.48 28.51
N GLU A 286 11.60 16.04 29.77
CA GLU A 286 12.03 16.81 30.94
C GLU A 286 13.54 17.06 30.91
N LEU A 287 14.35 16.05 30.58
CA LEU A 287 15.80 16.19 30.48
C LEU A 287 16.23 17.13 29.34
N LEU A 288 15.54 17.11 28.20
CA LEU A 288 15.80 18.00 27.08
C LEU A 288 15.47 19.46 27.44
N ALA A 289 14.34 19.71 28.12
CA ALA A 289 14.00 21.03 28.61
C ALA A 289 15.06 21.56 29.61
N ASP A 290 15.58 20.70 30.48
CA ASP A 290 16.68 21.01 31.39
C ASP A 290 17.99 21.35 30.64
N GLN A 291 18.27 20.66 29.52
CA GLN A 291 19.40 20.97 28.68
C GLN A 291 19.24 22.28 27.94
N GLU A 292 18.06 22.58 27.38
CA GLU A 292 17.74 23.87 26.76
C GLU A 292 17.91 25.03 27.74
N ASN A 293 17.43 24.87 28.98
CA ASN A 293 17.64 25.83 30.05
C ASN A 293 19.12 26.06 30.35
N LYS A 294 19.94 24.99 30.42
CA LYS A 294 21.38 25.11 30.59
C LYS A 294 22.05 25.81 29.40
N ILE A 295 21.65 25.47 28.18
CA ILE A 295 22.15 26.11 26.95
C ILE A 295 21.81 27.60 26.98
N ALA A 296 20.58 27.99 27.32
CA ALA A 296 20.17 29.38 27.44
C ALA A 296 21.03 30.14 28.47
N VAL A 297 21.31 29.53 29.63
CA VAL A 297 22.21 30.11 30.65
C VAL A 297 23.64 30.27 30.11
N TYR A 298 24.18 29.28 29.40
CA TYR A 298 25.52 29.36 28.82
C TYR A 298 25.60 30.39 27.70
N LYS A 299 24.61 30.46 26.81
CA LYS A 299 24.49 31.49 25.78
C LYS A 299 24.47 32.90 26.41
N GLY A 300 23.72 33.08 27.50
CA GLY A 300 23.70 34.34 28.26
C GLY A 300 25.05 34.71 28.87
N LYS A 301 25.78 33.74 29.44
CA LYS A 301 27.14 33.95 29.97
C LYS A 301 28.15 34.30 28.87
N LEU A 302 28.09 33.63 27.72
CA LEU A 302 28.93 33.91 26.55
C LEU A 302 28.68 35.33 26.01
N ALA A 303 27.41 35.73 25.91
CA ALA A 303 27.03 37.10 25.53
C ALA A 303 27.58 38.14 26.52
N ALA A 304 27.53 37.88 27.83
CA ALA A 304 28.09 38.76 28.87
C ALA A 304 29.62 38.90 28.79
N HIS A 305 30.33 37.91 28.24
CA HIS A 305 31.77 37.94 28.01
C HIS A 305 32.17 38.57 26.65
N GLY A 306 31.22 39.12 25.89
CA GLY A 306 31.48 39.85 24.66
C GLY A 306 31.59 38.98 23.41
N GLU A 307 31.21 37.70 23.50
CA GLU A 307 31.20 36.77 22.37
C GLU A 307 29.81 36.75 21.69
N LYS A 308 29.78 36.92 20.37
CA LYS A 308 28.54 37.04 19.60
C LYS A 308 27.97 35.63 19.37
N VAL A 309 27.06 35.21 20.25
CA VAL A 309 26.32 33.95 20.09
C VAL A 309 25.27 34.15 19.00
N GLU A 310 25.44 33.48 17.86
CA GLU A 310 24.39 33.39 16.84
C GLU A 310 23.22 32.57 17.43
N SER A 311 22.14 33.27 17.75
CA SER A 311 20.88 32.66 18.15
C SER A 311 20.16 32.17 16.91
N ASP A 312 20.25 30.87 16.63
CA ASP A 312 19.30 30.17 15.76
C ASP A 312 17.93 30.13 16.47
N GLU A 313 17.26 31.29 16.50
CA GLU A 313 15.82 31.41 16.72
C GLU A 313 15.23 31.89 15.40
N SER A 314 14.97 30.96 14.49
CA SER A 314 13.99 31.14 13.43
C SER A 314 12.86 30.15 13.71
N SER A 315 11.95 30.60 14.57
CA SER A 315 10.67 30.00 14.90
C SER A 315 9.83 29.73 13.64
N GLY A 316 9.61 28.45 13.33
CA GLY A 316 8.49 28.03 12.48
C GLY A 316 7.23 27.96 13.33
N GLU A 317 6.48 29.05 13.40
CA GLU A 317 5.09 29.04 13.85
C GLU A 317 4.28 28.19 12.87
N LEU A 318 3.71 27.08 13.35
CA LEU A 318 2.60 26.39 12.70
C LEU A 318 1.42 26.47 13.66
N ASP A 319 0.52 27.40 13.35
CA ASP A 319 -0.81 27.51 13.94
C ASP A 319 -1.52 26.14 13.90
N THR A 320 -1.88 25.64 15.07
CA THR A 320 -2.81 24.54 15.26
C THR A 320 -4.16 25.10 15.72
N ASP A 321 -5.11 25.19 14.80
CA ASP A 321 -6.56 25.23 15.00
C ASP A 321 -7.13 24.69 13.67
N ASP A 322 -7.95 23.65 13.58
CA ASP A 322 -9.19 23.43 14.29
C ASP A 322 -9.60 21.94 14.32
N GLN A 323 -10.50 21.67 15.25
CA GLN A 323 -10.96 20.42 15.89
C GLN A 323 -11.47 19.23 15.04
N PRO A 324 -11.56 18.04 15.68
CA PRO A 324 -12.29 16.89 15.15
C PRO A 324 -13.80 17.00 15.46
N GLU A 325 -14.65 17.02 14.44
CA GLU A 325 -16.08 16.76 14.63
C GLU A 325 -16.31 15.24 14.74
N SER A 326 -16.58 14.81 15.97
CA SER A 326 -17.42 13.64 16.23
C SER A 326 -18.89 13.99 15.95
N SER A 327 -19.63 13.14 15.25
CA SER A 327 -20.97 12.68 15.65
C SER A 327 -21.57 11.66 14.68
N ASN A 328 -22.04 10.55 15.28
CA ASN A 328 -22.95 9.48 14.81
C ASN A 328 -22.43 8.44 13.82
#